data_AF-C7R597-F1
#
_entry.id   AF-C7R597-F1
#
_cell.length_a   1.000
_cell.length_b   1.000
_cell.length_c   1.000
_cell.angle_alpha   90.00
_cell.angle_beta   90.00
_cell.angle_gamma   90.00
#
_symmetry.space_group_name_H-M   'P 1'
#
loop_
_entity.id
_entity.type
_entity.pdbx_description
1 polymer ?
#
loop_
_entity_poly.entity_id
_entity_poly.type
_entity_poly.pdbx_seq_one_letter_code
_entity_poly.pdbx_strand_id
1 'polypeptide(L)'
;MARLGRTTGHQQPRKSRGLRFTEGLLPIFGPAQVSDPTKPSRPDTDAERQRETDLRTQLVRITAPDGSTYVIERPVNDPEKQ
;
A
#
# COMPACT_ATOMS: atom_id res chain seq x y z
N MET A 1 -1.97 -38.19 -9.38
CA MET A 1 -1.96 -36.80 -9.88
C MET A 1 -1.81 -35.85 -8.69
N ALA A 2 -0.74 -35.07 -8.61
CA ALA A 2 -0.64 -33.89 -7.75
C ALA A 2 0.50 -33.00 -8.27
N ARG A 3 0.19 -31.77 -8.67
CA ARG A 3 1.11 -30.79 -9.26
C ARG A 3 1.52 -29.80 -8.18
N LEU A 4 2.78 -29.83 -7.76
CA LEU A 4 3.35 -28.86 -6.82
C LEU A 4 3.71 -27.59 -7.60
N GLY A 5 2.89 -26.55 -7.48
CA GLY A 5 3.19 -25.21 -8.00
C GLY A 5 3.41 -24.25 -6.84
N ARG A 6 4.67 -24.00 -6.46
CA ARG A 6 5.05 -22.90 -5.57
C ARG A 6 6.14 -22.08 -6.26
N THR A 7 5.74 -21.07 -7.02
CA THR A 7 6.67 -20.06 -7.55
C THR A 7 6.68 -18.87 -6.60
N THR A 8 7.63 -18.85 -5.67
CA THR A 8 8.05 -17.61 -5.00
C THR A 8 8.78 -16.75 -6.02
N GLY A 9 8.03 -15.87 -6.68
CA GLY A 9 8.62 -14.80 -7.49
C GLY A 9 9.33 -13.83 -6.57
N HIS A 10 10.64 -13.99 -6.40
CA HIS A 10 11.51 -12.92 -5.90
C HIS A 10 11.51 -11.79 -6.94
N GLN A 11 10.60 -10.82 -6.79
CA GLN A 11 10.75 -9.55 -7.50
C GLN A 11 11.95 -8.84 -6.89
N GLN A 12 13.09 -8.90 -7.61
CA GLN A 12 14.24 -8.10 -7.24
C GLN A 12 13.87 -6.62 -7.36
N PRO A 13 14.22 -5.78 -6.36
CA PRO A 13 14.01 -4.35 -6.46
C PRO A 13 14.80 -3.84 -7.67
N ARG A 14 14.09 -3.26 -8.65
CA ARG A 14 14.71 -2.60 -9.80
C ARG A 14 15.57 -1.46 -9.27
N LYS A 15 16.88 -1.70 -9.10
CA LYS A 15 17.86 -0.66 -8.77
C LYS A 15 17.92 0.36 -9.92
N SER A 16 17.10 1.40 -9.85
CA SER A 16 17.18 2.55 -10.72
C SER A 16 18.41 3.38 -10.33
N ARG A 17 19.53 3.15 -11.02
CA ARG A 17 20.76 3.95 -10.81
C ARG A 17 20.55 5.45 -11.06
N GLY A 18 19.49 5.84 -11.77
CA GLY A 18 19.18 7.23 -12.12
C GLY A 18 18.49 8.08 -11.03
N LEU A 19 17.95 7.49 -9.94
CA LEU A 19 17.27 8.26 -8.88
C LEU A 19 18.22 8.89 -7.85
N ARG A 20 19.49 8.45 -7.79
CA ARG A 20 20.43 8.85 -6.73
C ARG A 20 20.95 10.29 -6.84
N PHE A 21 20.86 10.91 -8.01
CA PHE A 21 21.34 12.29 -8.20
C PHE A 21 20.38 13.33 -7.62
N THR A 22 19.07 13.05 -7.66
CA THR A 22 18.02 13.93 -7.11
C THR A 22 17.64 13.59 -5.67
N GLU A 23 18.12 12.47 -5.13
CA GLU A 23 17.85 12.02 -3.76
C GLU A 23 18.30 13.05 -2.70
N GLY A 24 19.41 13.75 -2.95
CA GLY A 24 19.89 14.84 -2.09
C GLY A 24 19.05 16.13 -2.15
N LEU A 25 18.19 16.28 -3.16
CA LEU A 25 17.25 17.39 -3.28
C LEU A 25 15.88 17.05 -2.67
N LEU A 26 15.57 15.78 -2.41
CA LEU A 26 14.29 15.38 -1.84
C LEU A 26 13.97 16.03 -0.48
N PRO A 27 14.94 16.31 0.42
CA PRO A 27 14.64 17.03 1.66
C PRO A 27 14.19 18.48 1.45
N ILE A 28 14.55 19.11 0.31
CA ILE A 28 14.29 20.54 0.04
C ILE A 28 13.16 20.71 -0.98
N PHE A 29 13.14 19.87 -2.03
CA PHE A 29 12.26 19.96 -3.19
C PHE A 29 11.45 18.67 -3.44
N GLY A 30 11.57 17.68 -2.56
CA GLY A 30 10.75 16.47 -2.62
C GLY A 30 9.43 16.63 -1.88
N PRO A 31 8.40 15.84 -2.24
CA PRO A 31 7.20 15.76 -1.42
C PRO A 31 7.57 15.31 -0.01
N ALA A 32 6.90 15.85 1.01
CA ALA A 32 7.11 15.42 2.39
C ALA A 32 6.92 13.90 2.50
N GLN A 33 8.01 13.19 2.81
CA GLN A 33 7.97 11.75 3.03
C GLN A 33 7.80 11.49 4.53
N VAL A 34 6.82 10.68 4.87
CA VAL A 34 6.58 10.23 6.25
C VAL A 34 7.61 9.17 6.66
N SER A 35 8.19 8.47 5.68
CA SER A 35 9.26 7.49 5.87
C SER A 35 10.64 8.14 5.72
N ASP A 36 11.62 7.61 6.46
CA ASP A 36 13.04 7.95 6.26
C ASP A 36 13.54 7.29 4.95
N PRO A 37 13.86 8.07 3.91
CA PRO A 37 14.29 7.54 2.61
C PRO A 37 15.65 6.86 2.64
N THR A 38 16.48 7.16 3.65
CA THR A 38 17.85 6.64 3.74
C THR A 38 17.90 5.23 4.34
N LYS A 39 16.80 4.77 4.95
CA LYS A 39 16.73 3.44 5.54
C LYS A 39 16.60 2.36 4.47
N PRO A 40 17.29 1.21 4.63
CA PRO A 40 17.11 0.07 3.74
C PRO A 40 15.63 -0.37 3.70
N SER A 41 15.08 -0.56 2.51
CA SER A 41 13.76 -1.16 2.34
C SER A 41 13.78 -2.56 2.95
N ARG A 42 12.90 -2.81 3.93
CA ARG A 42 12.63 -4.16 4.46
C ARG A 42 11.36 -4.72 3.82
N PRO A 43 11.24 -6.05 3.68
CA PRO A 43 9.97 -6.65 3.35
C PRO A 43 8.94 -6.45 4.47
N ASP A 44 7.67 -6.39 4.10
CA ASP A 44 6.56 -6.35 5.04
C ASP A 44 6.45 -7.68 5.79
N THR A 45 6.22 -7.59 7.10
CA THR A 45 5.85 -8.74 7.92
C THR A 45 4.48 -9.28 7.51
N ASP A 46 4.19 -10.54 7.85
CA ASP A 46 2.86 -11.12 7.61
C ASP A 46 1.75 -10.32 8.31
N ALA A 47 2.01 -9.81 9.52
CA ALA A 47 1.06 -8.98 10.26
C ALA A 47 0.80 -7.63 9.57
N GLU A 48 1.82 -7.02 8.95
CA GLU A 48 1.66 -5.79 8.17
C GLU A 48 0.89 -6.04 6.88
N ARG A 49 1.18 -7.14 6.18
CA ARG A 49 0.42 -7.54 4.98
C ARG A 49 -1.03 -7.83 5.29
N GLN A 50 -1.32 -8.50 6.41
CA GLN A 50 -2.69 -8.75 6.83
C GLN A 50 -3.42 -7.44 7.13
N ARG A 51 -2.80 -6.54 7.91
CA ARG A 51 -3.39 -5.21 8.19
C ARG A 51 -3.67 -4.41 6.92
N GLU A 52 -2.74 -4.37 5.97
CA GLU A 52 -2.96 -3.69 4.68
C GLU A 52 -4.16 -4.30 3.93
N THR A 53 -4.28 -5.63 3.96
CA THR A 53 -5.41 -6.33 3.34
C THR A 53 -6.72 -5.95 4.02
N ASP A 54 -6.74 -5.93 5.35
CA ASP A 54 -7.92 -5.54 6.14
C ASP A 54 -8.33 -4.09 5.84
N LEU A 55 -7.39 -3.15 5.84
CA LEU A 55 -7.67 -1.74 5.51
C LEU A 55 -8.26 -1.57 4.10
N ARG A 56 -7.72 -2.27 3.10
CA ARG A 56 -8.20 -2.18 1.71
C ARG A 56 -9.58 -2.81 1.50
N THR A 57 -9.88 -3.86 2.27
CA THR A 57 -11.11 -4.64 2.08
C THR A 57 -12.25 -4.13 2.95
N GLN A 58 -11.95 -3.71 4.18
CA GLN A 58 -12.95 -3.35 5.17
C GLN A 58 -13.30 -1.86 5.18
N LEU A 59 -12.47 -0.99 4.59
CA LEU A 59 -12.71 0.46 4.62
C LEU A 59 -12.94 1.02 3.21
N VAL A 60 -13.78 2.05 3.14
CA VAL A 60 -14.01 2.83 1.92
C VAL A 60 -13.91 4.32 2.22
N ARG A 61 -13.34 5.06 1.26
CA ARG A 61 -13.25 6.51 1.33
C ARG A 61 -14.49 7.13 0.68
N ILE A 62 -15.16 8.05 1.37
CA ILE A 62 -16.33 8.78 0.86
C ILE A 62 -16.05 10.28 0.94
N THR A 63 -16.43 11.01 -0.10
CA THR A 63 -16.42 12.47 -0.12
C THR A 63 -17.86 12.95 0.04
N ALA A 64 -18.12 13.71 1.09
CA ALA A 64 -19.42 14.30 1.35
C ALA A 64 -19.68 15.50 0.41
N PRO A 65 -20.95 15.97 0.28
CA PRO A 65 -21.28 17.08 -0.61
C PRO A 65 -20.58 18.40 -0.26
N ASP A 66 -20.15 18.56 0.98
CA ASP A 66 -19.36 19.70 1.47
C ASP A 66 -17.87 19.63 1.07
N GLY A 67 -17.46 18.55 0.38
CA GLY A 67 -16.08 18.29 -0.03
C GLY A 67 -15.23 17.61 1.05
N SER A 68 -15.75 17.42 2.26
CA SER A 68 -15.05 16.73 3.34
C SER A 68 -14.91 15.24 3.01
N THR A 69 -13.75 14.66 3.33
CA THR A 69 -13.45 13.25 3.01
C THR A 69 -13.32 12.44 4.29
N TYR A 70 -14.05 11.32 4.34
CA TYR A 70 -14.10 10.41 5.47
C TYR A 70 -13.73 8.99 5.04
N VAL A 71 -13.29 8.19 5.99
CA VAL A 71 -13.11 6.75 5.82
C VAL A 71 -14.13 6.06 6.70
N ILE A 72 -14.93 5.18 6.12
CA ILE A 72 -15.95 4.41 6.84
C ILE A 72 -15.72 2.92 6.61
N GLU A 73 -16.34 2.10 7.45
CA GLU A 73 -16.47 0.68 7.19
C GLU A 73 -17.25 0.43 5.90
N ARG A 74 -16.79 -0.52 5.10
CA ARG A 74 -17.46 -0.95 3.89
C ARG A 74 -18.82 -1.52 4.30
N PRO A 75 -19.93 -0.98 3.78
CA PRO A 75 -21.24 -1.54 4.05
C PRO A 75 -21.26 -2.98 3.52
N VAL A 76 -21.63 -3.93 4.38
CA VAL A 76 -22.01 -5.26 3.94
C VAL A 76 -23.36 -5.06 3.26
N ASN A 77 -23.40 -5.19 1.93
CA ASN A 77 -24.69 -5.33 1.26
C ASN A 77 -25.28 -6.66 1.76
N ASP A 78 -26.17 -6.61 2.74
CA ASP A 78 -27.10 -7.70 2.97
C ASP A 78 -27.86 -7.90 1.65
N PRO A 79 -27.80 -9.08 1.01
CA PRO A 79 -28.61 -9.31 -0.17
C PRO A 79 -30.05 -9.10 0.26
N GLU A 80 -30.69 -8.10 -0.34
CA GLU A 80 -32.10 -7.80 -0.17
C GLU A 80 -32.87 -9.12 -0.19
N LYS A 81 -33.56 -9.43 0.93
CA LYS A 81 -34.62 -10.43 0.89
C LYS A 81 -35.67 -9.89 -0.09
N GLN A 82 -35.60 -10.35 -1.33
CA GLN A 82 -36.71 -10.30 -2.29
C GLN A 82 -37.85 -11.19 -1.78
#